data_AF-A0A078LYS6-F1
#
_entry.id   AF-A0A078LYS6-F1
#
_cell.length_a   1.000
_cell.length_b   1.000
_cell.length_c   1.000
_cell.angle_alpha   90.00
_cell.angle_beta   90.00
_cell.angle_gamma   90.00
#
_symmetry.space_group_name_H-M   'P 1'
#
loop_
_entity.id
_entity.type
_entity.pdbx_description
1 polymer ?
#
loop_
_entity_poly.entity_id
_entity_poly.type
_entity_poly.pdbx_seq_one_letter_code
_entity_poly.pdbx_strand_id
1 'polypeptide(L)' 'MRYLVTFFWAFLLTQMVNFILNSLAGGGPINFWIGVVLAVAITLAIFILDGLTKMSADHTHAGDEH' A
#
# COMPACT_ATOMS: atom_id res chain seq x y z
N MET A 1 0.07 -15.39 -2.78
CA MET A 1 -1.04 -15.09 -1.84
C MET A 1 -0.83 -13.79 -1.06
N ARG A 2 0.38 -13.53 -0.52
CA ARG A 2 0.70 -12.30 0.24
C ARG A 2 0.27 -11.00 -0.46
N TYR A 3 0.64 -10.79 -1.71
CA TYR A 3 0.33 -9.55 -2.44
C TYR A 3 -1.17 -9.31 -2.68
N LEU A 4 -1.96 -10.36 -2.92
CA LEU A 4 -3.42 -10.23 -3.08
C LEU A 4 -4.09 -9.79 -1.78
N VAL A 5 -3.64 -10.35 -0.65
CA VAL A 5 -4.12 -9.99 0.69
C VAL A 5 -3.68 -8.57 1.06
N THR A 6 -2.44 -8.19 0.75
CA THR A 6 -1.96 -6.81 0.92
C THR A 6 -2.78 -5.82 0.12
N PHE A 7 -3.11 -6.12 -1.14
CA PHE A 7 -3.98 -5.28 -1.95
C PHE A 7 -5.38 -5.16 -1.33
N PHE A 8 -5.98 -6.26 -0.89
CA PHE A 8 -7.30 -6.25 -0.26
C PHE A 8 -7.33 -5.37 1.00
N TRP A 9 -6.33 -5.49 1.87
CA TRP A 9 -6.22 -4.65 3.06
C TRP A 9 -5.96 -3.18 2.73
N ALA A 10 -5.05 -2.89 1.80
CA ALA A 10 -4.79 -1.54 1.35
C ALA A 10 -6.08 -0.92 0.79
N PHE A 11 -6.80 -1.65 -0.06
CA PHE A 11 -8.09 -1.24 -0.61
C PHE A 11 -9.12 -0.91 0.46
N LEU A 12 -9.33 -1.81 1.42
CA LEU A 12 -10.32 -1.62 2.48
C LEU A 12 -9.97 -0.41 3.37
N LEU A 13 -8.71 -0.28 3.75
CA LEU A 13 -8.23 0.86 4.55
C LEU A 13 -8.36 2.18 3.78
N THR A 14 -7.97 2.21 2.50
CA THR A 14 -8.07 3.42 1.68
C THR A 14 -9.53 3.83 1.45
N GLN A 15 -10.46 2.89 1.27
CA GLN A 15 -11.89 3.21 1.19
C GLN A 15 -12.43 3.78 2.51
N MET A 16 -11.98 3.26 3.65
CA MET A 16 -12.33 3.83 4.96
C MET A 16 -11.79 5.25 5.14
N VAL A 17 -10.54 5.50 4.74
CA VAL A 17 -9.96 6.85 4.77
C VAL A 17 -10.74 7.79 3.84
N ASN A 18 -11.07 7.36 2.63
CA ASN A 18 -11.89 8.14 1.69
C ASN A 18 -13.26 8.50 2.28
N PHE A 19 -13.91 7.55 2.96
CA PHE A 19 -15.17 7.77 3.67
C PHE A 19 -15.03 8.78 4.82
N ILE A 20 -13.98 8.65 5.63
CA ILE A 20 -13.72 9.58 6.76
C ILE A 20 -13.47 10.99 6.21
N LEU A 21 -12.61 11.14 5.20
CA LEU A 21 -12.30 12.43 4.59
C LEU A 21 -13.55 13.09 3.96
N ASN A 22 -14.37 12.29 3.27
CA ASN A 22 -15.63 12.77 2.72
C ASN A 22 -16.60 13.22 3.82
N SER A 23 -16.68 12.47 4.92
CA SER A 23 -17.50 12.83 6.10
C SER A 23 -17.01 14.13 6.76
N LEU A 24 -15.69 14.30 6.89
CA LEU A 24 -15.07 15.53 7.41
C LEU A 24 -15.28 16.73 6.49
N ALA A 25 -15.35 16.52 5.17
CA ALA A 25 -15.58 17.56 4.17
C ALA A 25 -17.06 17.96 4.01
N GLY A 26 -17.94 17.50 4.90
CA GLY A 26 -19.36 17.85 4.89
C GLY A 26 -20.30 16.78 4.31
N GLY A 27 -19.80 15.56 4.06
CA GLY A 27 -20.64 14.39 3.78
C GLY A 27 -21.31 14.37 2.40
N GLY A 28 -20.63 14.86 1.36
CA GLY A 28 -21.11 14.83 -0.03
C GLY A 28 -21.00 13.45 -0.70
N PRO A 29 -21.38 13.31 -1.98
CA PRO A 29 -21.28 12.04 -2.71
C PRO A 29 -19.87 11.45 -2.65
N ILE A 30 -19.76 10.18 -2.28
CA ILE A 30 -18.46 9.53 -2.14
C ILE A 30 -17.91 9.12 -3.51
N ASN A 31 -16.73 9.61 -3.86
CA ASN A 31 -16.04 9.22 -5.09
C ASN A 31 -15.30 7.90 -4.86
N PHE A 32 -15.95 6.79 -5.18
CA PHE A 32 -15.40 5.44 -4.99
C PHE A 32 -14.09 5.21 -5.75
N TRP A 33 -13.98 5.79 -6.95
CA TRP A 33 -12.80 5.67 -7.83
C TRP A 33 -11.52 6.21 -7.20
N ILE A 34 -11.61 7.27 -6.39
CA ILE A 34 -10.41 7.88 -5.80
C ILE A 34 -9.77 6.92 -4.79
N GLY A 35 -10.59 6.18 -4.04
CA GLY A 35 -10.11 5.16 -3.11
C GLY A 35 -9.53 3.94 -3.84
N VAL A 36 -10.06 3.57 -5.01
CA VAL A 36 -9.51 2.48 -5.84
C VAL A 36 -8.12 2.86 -6.36
N VAL A 37 -7.97 4.05 -6.94
CA VAL A 37 -6.70 4.52 -7.50
C VAL A 37 -5.62 4.63 -6.42
N LEU A 38 -5.97 5.19 -5.26
CA LEU A 38 -5.05 5.28 -4.12
C LEU A 38 -4.63 3.90 -3.59
N ALA A 39 -5.54 2.94 -3.53
CA ALA A 39 -5.22 1.59 -3.09
C ALA A 39 -4.21 0.89 -4.02
N VAL A 40 -4.39 1.06 -5.34
CA VAL A 40 -3.44 0.57 -6.35
C VAL A 40 -2.07 1.23 -6.17
N ALA A 41 -2.03 2.56 -6.00
CA ALA A 41 -0.80 3.32 -5.80
C ALA A 41 -0.04 2.87 -4.54
N ILE A 42 -0.73 2.70 -3.41
CA ILE A 42 -0.14 2.23 -2.15
C ILE A 42 0.40 0.81 -2.30
N THR A 43 -0.36 -0.08 -2.94
CA THR A 43 0.08 -1.47 -3.17
C THR A 43 1.34 -1.53 -4.03
N LEU A 44 1.41 -0.69 -5.07
CA LEU A 44 2.60 -0.58 -5.92
C LEU A 44 3.82 -0.06 -5.14
N ALA A 45 3.62 0.95 -4.28
CA ALA A 45 4.67 1.47 -3.41
C ALA A 45 5.21 0.38 -2.45
N ILE A 46 4.33 -0.41 -1.85
CA ILE A 46 4.73 -1.54 -0.98
C ILE A 46 5.53 -2.58 -1.78
N PHE A 47 5.14 -2.87 -3.02
CA PHE A 47 5.87 -3.82 -3.87
C PHE A 47 7.30 -3.35 -4.17
N ILE A 48 7.47 -2.06 -4.47
CA ILE A 48 8.79 -1.46 -4.70
C ILE A 48 9.63 -1.51 -3.42
N LEU A 49 9.05 -1.18 -2.27
CA LEU A 49 9.73 -1.22 -0.97
C LEU A 49 10.15 -2.65 -0.57
N ASP A 50 9.30 -3.66 -0.81
CA ASP A 50 9.63 -5.09 -0.57
C ASP A 50 10.80 -5.55 -1.47
N GLY A 51 10.82 -5.10 -2.73
CA GLY A 51 11.94 -5.35 -3.65
C GLY A 51 13.24 -4.69 -3.19
N LEU A 52 13.17 -3.42 -2.78
CA LEU A 52 14.35 -2.66 -2.32
C LEU A 52 14.94 -3.24 -1.03
N THR A 53 14.09 -3.59 -0.06
CA THR A 53 14.53 -4.19 1.21
C THR A 53 15.15 -5.56 1.01
N LYS A 54 14.60 -6.40 0.12
CA LYS A 54 15.24 -7.68 -0.26
C LYS A 54 16.61 -7.49 -0.92
N MET A 55 16.74 -6.52 -1.83
CA MET A 55 18.01 -6.22 -2.48
C MET A 55 19.06 -5.71 -1.48
N SER A 56 18.66 -4.85 -0.53
CA SER A 56 19.55 -4.37 0.52
C SER A 56 20.03 -5.48 1.46
N ALA A 57 19.20 -6.48 1.76
CA ALA A 57 19.55 -7.57 2.66
C ALA A 57 20.53 -8.58 2.03
N ASP A 58 20.48 -8.76 0.71
CA ASP A 58 21.34 -9.70 -0.03
C ASP A 58 22.83 -9.26 -0.02
N HIS A 59 23.10 -7.95 0.08
CA HIS A 59 24.46 -7.42 0.16
C HIS A 59 25.10 -7.48 1.55
N THR A 60 24.34 -7.76 2.62
CA THR A 60 24.87 -7.80 3.99
C THR A 60 25.45 -9.17 4.36
N HIS A 61 24.99 -10.26 3.75
CA HIS A 61 25.47 -11.62 4.08
C HIS A 61 26.75 -12.07 3.34
N ALA A 62 27.26 -11.28 2.39
CA ALA A 62 28.49 -11.61 1.68
C ALA A 62 29.78 -11.18 2.42
N GLY A 63 29.67 -10.49 3.56
CA GLY A 63 30.80 -9.91 4.29
C GLY A 63 31.32 -10.70 5.50
N ASP A 64 30.55 -11.67 6.01
CA ASP A 64 30.82 -12.31 7.31
C ASP A 64 31.45 -13.72 7.20
N GLU A 65 31.81 -14.16 5.98
CA GLU A 65 32.36 -15.50 5.73
C GLU A 65 33.88 -15.55 5.42
N HIS A 66 34.66 -14.57 5.90
CA HIS A 66 36.13 -14.58 5.75
C HIS A 66 36.89 -14.33 7.06
#